data_AF-A0A800G029-F1
#
_entry.id   AF-A0A800G029-F1
#
_cell.length_a   1.000
_cell.length_b   1.000
_cell.length_c   1.000
_cell.angle_alpha   90.00
_cell.angle_beta   90.00
_cell.angle_gamma   90.00
#
_symmetry.space_group_name_H-M   'P 1'
#
loop_
_entity.id
_entity.type
_entity.pdbx_description
1 polymer ?
#
loop_
_entity_poly.entity_id
_entity_poly.type
_entity_poly.pdbx_seq_one_letter_code
_entity_poly.pdbx_strand_id
1 'polypeptide(L)'
;MIRETQMFFENLVKEDRSLLEMVSADYTFMNERLADHYGIEGIIGNEFQRVTYKDETRRGLLGHGSVLMLTSMSNRTSPVLRGKWVMEVILGSPPPPPPPDVPALEATEGSEDGRFLTTR
;
A
#
# COMPACT_ATOMS: atom_id res chain seq x y z
N MET A 1 7.01 6.99 -5.73
CA MET A 1 5.92 6.44 -4.90
C MET A 1 4.80 7.44 -4.63
N ILE A 2 5.04 8.69 -4.18
CA ILE A 2 3.93 9.64 -3.96
C ILE A 2 3.21 9.99 -5.28
N ARG A 3 3.97 10.14 -6.38
CA ARG A 3 3.43 10.50 -7.70
C ARG A 3 2.42 9.47 -8.24
N GLU A 4 2.62 8.19 -7.96
CA GLU A 4 1.67 7.10 -8.28
C GLU A 4 0.28 7.41 -7.70
N THR A 5 0.22 7.64 -6.39
CA THR A 5 -1.03 7.94 -5.68
C THR A 5 -1.68 9.24 -6.14
N GLN A 6 -0.88 10.28 -6.40
CA GLN A 6 -1.39 11.54 -6.93
C GLN A 6 -2.06 11.35 -8.29
N MET A 7 -1.38 10.68 -9.23
CA MET A 7 -1.93 10.44 -10.57
C MET A 7 -3.14 9.51 -10.55
N PHE A 8 -3.13 8.49 -9.69
CA PHE A 8 -4.29 7.64 -9.48
C PHE A 8 -5.51 8.43 -9.00
N PHE A 9 -5.34 9.27 -7.96
CA PHE A 9 -6.44 10.11 -7.47
C PHE A 9 -6.88 11.15 -8.51
N GLU A 10 -5.94 11.80 -9.18
CA GLU A 10 -6.25 12.71 -10.29
C GLU A 10 -7.07 12.01 -11.38
N ASN A 11 -6.77 10.75 -11.70
CA ASN A 11 -7.53 9.96 -12.67
C ASN A 11 -8.96 9.73 -12.21
N LEU A 12 -9.17 9.34 -10.94
CA LEU A 12 -10.51 9.12 -10.40
C LEU A 12 -11.39 10.37 -10.54
N VAL A 13 -10.83 11.54 -10.24
CA VAL A 13 -11.55 12.82 -10.32
C VAL A 13 -11.78 13.26 -11.77
N LYS A 14 -10.74 13.19 -12.62
CA LYS A 14 -10.83 13.65 -14.02
C LYS A 14 -11.74 12.77 -14.87
N GLU A 15 -11.78 11.47 -14.62
CA GLU A 15 -12.59 10.51 -15.37
C GLU A 15 -13.95 10.22 -14.69
N ASP A 16 -14.32 10.94 -13.62
CA ASP A 16 -15.55 10.73 -12.83
C ASP A 16 -15.76 9.25 -12.46
N ARG A 17 -14.69 8.61 -11.97
CA ARG A 17 -14.69 7.18 -11.61
C ARG A 17 -15.35 6.98 -10.26
N SER A 18 -15.86 5.78 -10.06
CA SER A 18 -16.39 5.37 -8.76
C SER A 18 -15.32 5.47 -7.67
N LEU A 19 -15.64 6.08 -6.53
CA LEU A 19 -14.77 6.12 -5.36
C LEU A 19 -14.44 4.71 -4.82
N LEU A 20 -15.24 3.70 -5.13
CA LEU A 20 -14.94 2.31 -4.76
C LEU A 20 -13.65 1.81 -5.42
N GLU A 21 -13.23 2.40 -6.54
CA GLU A 21 -11.94 2.10 -7.17
C GLU A 21 -10.75 2.43 -6.27
N MET A 22 -10.89 3.34 -5.29
CA MET A 22 -9.86 3.57 -4.28
C MET A 22 -9.48 2.29 -3.52
N VAL A 23 -10.35 1.28 -3.49
CA VAL A 23 -10.09 -0.01 -2.85
C VAL A 23 -9.90 -1.12 -3.89
N SER A 24 -10.70 -1.15 -4.95
CA SER A 24 -10.78 -2.30 -5.86
C SER A 24 -9.99 -2.18 -7.15
N ALA A 25 -9.48 -0.98 -7.51
CA ALA A 25 -8.83 -0.75 -8.80
C ALA A 25 -7.73 -1.78 -9.08
N ASP A 26 -7.78 -2.35 -10.28
CA ASP A 26 -6.81 -3.30 -10.81
C ASP A 26 -5.72 -2.61 -11.65
N TYR A 27 -5.59 -1.29 -11.54
CA TYR A 27 -4.62 -0.49 -12.26
C TYR A 27 -4.01 0.59 -11.37
N THR A 28 -2.84 1.08 -11.79
CA THR A 28 -2.18 2.24 -11.19
C THR A 28 -1.40 3.01 -12.26
N PHE A 29 -0.64 4.02 -11.85
CA PHE A 29 0.27 4.77 -12.70
C PHE A 29 1.71 4.53 -12.25
N MET A 30 2.55 4.04 -13.15
CA MET A 30 3.96 3.78 -12.85
C MET A 30 4.87 4.16 -14.01
N ASN A 31 6.11 4.52 -13.66
CA ASN A 31 7.23 4.64 -14.58
C ASN A 31 8.19 3.46 -14.38
N GLU A 32 9.25 3.37 -15.18
CA GLU A 32 10.22 2.25 -15.16
C GLU A 32 10.76 1.97 -13.76
N ARG A 33 11.24 2.99 -13.05
CA ARG A 33 11.77 2.84 -11.68
C ARG A 33 10.75 2.25 -10.69
N LEU A 34 9.48 2.62 -10.80
CA LEU A 34 8.44 2.08 -9.93
C LEU A 34 8.02 0.67 -10.35
N ALA A 35 7.99 0.41 -11.66
CA ALA A 35 7.72 -0.91 -12.22
C ALA A 35 8.78 -1.92 -11.78
N ASP A 36 10.07 -1.57 -11.86
CA ASP A 36 11.19 -2.37 -11.34
C ASP A 36 11.02 -2.69 -9.86
N HIS A 37 10.65 -1.67 -9.06
CA HIS A 37 10.41 -1.86 -7.63
C HIS A 37 9.23 -2.82 -7.34
N TYR A 38 8.25 -2.89 -8.23
CA TYR A 38 7.12 -3.82 -8.12
C TYR A 38 7.33 -5.15 -8.84
N GLY A 39 8.45 -5.34 -9.54
CA GLY A 39 8.71 -6.52 -10.35
C GLY A 39 7.79 -6.63 -11.58
N ILE A 40 7.37 -5.49 -12.13
CA ILE A 40 6.51 -5.42 -13.32
C ILE A 40 7.38 -5.09 -14.54
N GLU A 41 7.46 -6.05 -15.46
CA GLU A 41 8.21 -5.90 -16.71
C GLU A 41 7.41 -5.17 -17.80
N GLY A 42 8.13 -4.54 -18.73
CA GLY A 42 7.56 -3.95 -19.95
C GLY A 42 7.28 -2.45 -19.89
N ILE A 43 7.66 -1.78 -18.81
CA ILE A 43 7.51 -0.32 -18.63
C ILE A 43 8.90 0.32 -18.77
N ILE A 44 9.04 1.24 -19.73
CA ILE A 44 10.32 1.90 -20.03
C ILE A 44 10.13 3.43 -19.96
N GLY A 45 11.12 4.11 -19.38
CA GLY A 45 11.18 5.55 -19.30
C GLY A 45 10.67 6.14 -17.98
N ASN A 46 10.86 7.45 -17.86
CA ASN A 46 10.55 8.20 -16.64
C ASN A 46 9.08 8.63 -16.54
N GLU A 47 8.36 8.58 -17.66
CA GLU A 47 6.95 8.98 -17.72
C GLU A 47 6.06 7.95 -17.04
N PHE A 48 5.07 8.46 -16.31
CA PHE A 48 4.07 7.63 -15.67
C PHE A 48 3.00 7.25 -16.69
N GLN A 49 2.75 5.95 -16.81
CA GLN A 49 1.71 5.40 -17.67
C GLN A 49 0.74 4.56 -16.84
N ARG A 50 -0.51 4.46 -17.32
CA ARG A 50 -1.52 3.60 -16.71
C ARG A 50 -1.15 2.15 -16.98
N VAL A 51 -1.07 1.35 -15.92
CA VAL A 51 -0.70 -0.07 -15.98
C VAL A 51 -1.70 -0.87 -15.18
N THR A 52 -2.25 -1.92 -15.80
CA THR A 52 -3.10 -2.91 -15.13
C THR A 52 -2.22 -3.92 -14.41
N TYR A 53 -2.51 -4.18 -13.13
CA TYR A 53 -1.86 -5.22 -12.35
C TYR A 53 -2.17 -6.61 -12.94
N LYS A 54 -1.15 -7.47 -13.02
CA LYS A 54 -1.28 -8.82 -13.58
C LYS A 54 -1.84 -9.84 -12.58
N ASP A 55 -1.73 -9.56 -11.29
CA ASP A 55 -2.15 -10.43 -10.20
C ASP A 55 -3.02 -9.65 -9.19
N GLU A 56 -3.58 -10.37 -8.20
CA GLU A 56 -4.45 -9.78 -7.19
C GLU A 56 -3.70 -9.25 -5.96
N THR A 57 -2.37 -9.28 -5.95
CA THR A 57 -1.56 -8.90 -4.77
C THR A 57 -1.64 -7.41 -4.44
N ARG A 58 -2.01 -6.58 -5.44
CA ARG A 58 -2.14 -5.13 -5.30
C ARG A 58 -3.45 -4.67 -5.91
N ARG A 59 -4.23 -3.92 -5.13
CA ARG A 59 -5.45 -3.26 -5.59
C ARG A 59 -5.61 -1.91 -4.89
N GLY A 60 -6.06 -0.94 -5.68
CA GLY A 60 -6.35 0.42 -5.22
C GLY A 60 -5.25 1.06 -4.37
N LEU A 61 -5.68 2.03 -3.56
CA LEU A 61 -4.83 2.88 -2.73
C LEU A 61 -4.04 2.08 -1.69
N LEU A 62 -4.61 0.99 -1.14
CA LEU A 62 -3.95 0.17 -0.13
C LEU A 62 -2.79 -0.66 -0.69
N GLY A 63 -2.75 -0.87 -2.01
CA GLY A 63 -1.63 -1.52 -2.70
C GLY A 63 -0.47 -0.58 -3.04
N HIS A 64 -0.63 0.74 -2.90
CA HIS A 64 0.39 1.71 -3.28
C HIS A 64 1.56 1.75 -2.30
N GLY A 65 2.77 1.87 -2.84
CA GLY A 65 4.00 1.88 -2.04
C GLY A 65 4.07 3.05 -1.07
N SER A 66 3.50 4.20 -1.43
CA SER A 66 3.44 5.37 -0.54
C SER A 66 2.59 5.13 0.70
N VAL A 67 1.45 4.45 0.57
CA VAL A 67 0.55 4.11 1.69
C VAL A 67 1.15 2.98 2.52
N LEU A 68 1.75 1.99 1.87
CA LEU A 68 2.47 0.92 2.55
C LEU A 68 3.65 1.46 3.38
N MET A 69 4.42 2.41 2.85
CA MET A 69 5.48 3.10 3.61
C MET A 69 4.94 3.95 4.75
N LEU A 70 3.91 4.76 4.49
CA LEU A 70 3.29 5.63 5.50
C LEU A 70 2.77 4.84 6.71
N THR A 71 2.29 3.62 6.47
CA THR A 71 1.68 2.75 7.48
C THR A 71 2.63 1.68 8.03
N SER A 72 3.93 1.84 7.84
CA SER A 72 4.96 0.91 8.33
C SER A 72 5.89 1.56 9.36
N MET A 73 6.68 0.74 10.04
CA MET A 73 7.81 1.18 10.84
C MET A 73 9.06 1.25 9.95
N SER A 74 10.12 1.92 10.43
CA SER A 74 11.37 2.09 9.67
C SER A 74 12.03 0.76 9.26
N ASN A 75 11.91 -0.27 10.08
CA ASN A 75 12.55 -1.57 9.88
C ASN A 75 11.57 -2.73 9.59
N ARG A 76 10.25 -2.51 9.64
CA ARG A 76 9.26 -3.59 9.43
C ARG A 76 7.89 -3.06 8.99
N THR A 77 7.13 -3.91 8.30
CA THR A 77 5.71 -3.67 8.01
C THR A 77 4.89 -3.66 9.31
N SER A 78 3.78 -2.91 9.35
CA SER A 78 2.89 -2.87 10.50
C SER A 78 1.41 -2.96 10.08
N PRO A 79 0.82 -4.17 10.08
CA PRO A 79 -0.62 -4.33 9.85
C PRO A 79 -1.48 -3.57 10.85
N VAL A 80 -1.02 -3.44 12.11
CA VAL A 80 -1.73 -2.72 13.17
C VAL A 80 -1.81 -1.21 12.87
N LEU A 81 -0.69 -0.59 12.49
CA LEU A 81 -0.68 0.83 12.12
C LEU A 81 -1.49 1.07 10.84
N ARG A 82 -1.45 0.13 9.89
CA ARG A 82 -2.28 0.20 8.69
C ARG A 82 -3.77 0.12 9.00
N GLY A 83 -4.17 -0.81 9.86
CA GLY A 83 -5.56 -0.93 10.32
C GLY A 83 -6.04 0.35 11.02
N LYS A 84 -5.23 0.89 11.94
CA LYS A 84 -5.50 2.18 12.58
C LYS A 84 -5.68 3.30 11.54
N TRP A 85 -4.77 3.42 10.58
CA TRP A 85 -4.84 4.44 9.53
C TRP A 85 -6.12 4.31 8.69
N VAL A 86 -6.53 3.10 8.33
CA VAL A 86 -7.81 2.86 7.61
C VAL A 86 -9.00 3.32 8.46
N MET A 87 -9.04 2.96 9.74
CA MET A 87 -10.12 3.35 10.64
C MET A 87 -10.22 4.88 10.81
N GLU A 88 -9.07 5.53 10.95
CA GLU A 88 -8.98 6.97 11.21
C GLU A 88 -9.22 7.81 9.94
N VAL A 89 -8.56 7.47 8.83
CA VAL A 89 -8.52 8.30 7.62
C VAL A 89 -9.62 7.94 6.62
N ILE A 90 -9.98 6.66 6.50
CA ILE A 90 -10.99 6.20 5.53
C ILE A 90 -12.36 6.10 6.19
N LEU A 91 -12.45 5.46 7.37
CA LEU A 91 -13.74 5.17 8.00
C LEU A 91 -14.23 6.26 8.97
N GLY A 92 -13.38 7.23 9.33
CA GLY A 92 -13.73 8.28 10.28
C GLY A 92 -14.08 7.77 11.69
N SER A 93 -13.58 6.59 12.06
CA SER A 93 -13.86 5.91 13.33
C SER A 93 -12.56 5.47 14.00
N PRO A 94 -11.73 6.42 14.50
CA PRO A 94 -10.43 6.09 15.08
C PRO A 94 -10.57 5.11 16.26
N PRO A 95 -9.65 4.15 16.41
CA PRO A 95 -9.69 3.21 17.52
C PRO A 95 -9.45 3.93 18.86
N PRO A 96 -9.94 3.36 19.98
CA PRO A 96 -9.69 3.92 21.30
C PRO A 96 -8.19 3.99 21.61
N PRO A 97 -7.77 4.92 22.49
CA PRO A 97 -6.38 4.99 22.92
C PRO A 97 -5.94 3.67 23.58
N PRO A 98 -4.64 3.31 23.49
CA PRO A 98 -4.14 2.12 24.18
C PRO A 98 -4.36 2.26 25.70
N PRO A 99 -4.63 1.16 26.41
CA PRO A 99 -4.67 1.18 27.87
C PRO A 99 -3.34 1.69 28.44
N PRO A 100 -3.37 2.38 29.60
CA PRO A 100 -2.14 2.67 30.34
C PRO A 100 -1.43 1.36 30.71
N ASP A 101 -0.09 1.39 30.77
CA ASP A 101 0.79 0.30 31.21
C ASP A 101 0.91 -0.95 30.31
N VAL A 102 0.59 -0.87 29.02
CA VAL A 102 0.91 -1.97 28.09
C VAL A 102 2.37 -1.86 27.62
N PRO A 103 3.23 -2.86 27.90
CA PRO A 103 4.62 -2.85 27.43
C PRO A 103 4.69 -2.86 25.90
N ALA A 104 5.75 -2.29 25.35
CA ALA A 104 5.99 -2.34 23.90
C ALA A 104 6.10 -3.80 23.44
N LEU A 105 5.62 -4.09 22.22
CA LEU A 105 5.80 -5.40 21.62
C LEU A 105 7.28 -5.71 21.48
N GLU A 106 7.68 -6.92 21.88
CA GLU A 106 9.03 -7.44 21.67
C GLU A 106 9.46 -7.28 20.20
N ALA A 107 10.72 -6.92 20.00
CA ALA A 107 11.29 -6.90 18.67
C ALA A 107 11.31 -8.35 18.14
N THR A 108 10.73 -8.57 16.98
CA THR A 108 10.82 -9.87 16.32
C THR A 108 12.28 -10.09 15.95
N GLU A 109 12.95 -11.06 16.58
CA GLU A 109 14.25 -11.55 16.08
C GLU A 109 14.06 -12.11 14.67
N GLY A 110 15.07 -11.94 13.81
CA GLY A 110 15.05 -12.50 12.46
C GLY A 110 14.81 -14.00 12.55
N SER A 111 13.81 -14.51 11.84
CA SER A 111 13.51 -15.94 11.84
C SER A 111 14.69 -16.71 11.20
N GLU A 112 15.54 -17.35 12.00
CA GLU A 112 16.66 -18.14 11.49
C GLU A 112 16.23 -19.45 10.83
N ASP A 113 15.02 -19.95 11.13
CA ASP A 113 14.43 -21.18 10.55
C ASP A 113 12.94 -21.01 10.17
N GLY A 114 12.58 -19.84 9.63
CA GLY A 114 11.22 -19.59 9.14
C GLY A 114 10.97 -20.29 7.80
N ARG A 115 10.08 -21.29 7.75
CA ARG A 115 9.57 -21.79 6.47
C ARG A 115 8.78 -20.66 5.81
N PHE A 116 9.23 -20.18 4.65
CA PHE A 116 8.49 -19.21 3.84
C PHE A 116 7.14 -19.79 3.46
N LEU A 117 6.09 -19.46 4.23
CA LEU A 117 4.72 -19.74 3.85
C LEU A 117 4.31 -18.64 2.87
N THR A 118 4.41 -18.96 1.58
CA THR A 118 3.84 -18.12 0.54
C THR A 118 2.32 -18.21 0.65
N THR A 119 1.65 -17.07 0.83
CA THR A 119 0.20 -17.00 0.65
C THR A 119 -0.03 -17.06 -0.86
N ARG A 120 -0.36 -18.26 -1.35
CA ARG A 120 -0.74 -18.51 -2.74
C ARG A 120 -2.26 -18.52 -2.85
#